data_AF-A0A973B5Z5-F1
#
_entry.id   AF-A0A973B5Z5-F1
#
_cell.length_a   1.000
_cell.length_b   1.000
_cell.length_c   1.000
_cell.angle_alpha   90.00
_cell.angle_beta   90.00
_cell.angle_gamma   90.00
#
_symmetry.space_group_name_H-M   'P 1'
#
loop_
_entity.id
_entity.type
_entity.pdbx_description
1 polymer ?
#
loop_
_entity_poly.entity_id
_entity_poly.type
_entity_poly.pdbx_seq_one_letter_code
_entity_poly.pdbx_strand_id
1 'polypeptide(L)'
;RQRLEAMGVGYLCSPVSGNAKVAKAGKLLQVASGPKALYTEIEPCLQAMARKVMWVGEGELARIWKIAHNTMFGVVIQNLCEITVLAEKAGIPRHIFLESINDSVLGSMYTKYKTPMLTNLTFDQVTFTPKLLLKDMDLGLAAARSYGVAMPAAAATRESVSRMVGRGHEDIDFAVLLQETAADAGLVLRSENVKMSDGLES
;
A
#
# COMPACT_ATOMS: atom_id res chain seq x y z
N ARG A 1 3.80 -21.23 16.51
CA ARG A 1 3.55 -22.48 15.76
C ARG A 1 3.75 -23.70 16.66
N GLN A 2 4.99 -24.05 17.06
CA GLN A 2 5.27 -25.19 17.95
C GLN A 2 4.37 -25.26 19.20
N ARG A 3 4.14 -24.12 19.87
CA ARG A 3 3.24 -24.06 21.03
C ARG A 3 1.78 -24.40 20.70
N LEU A 4 1.27 -24.00 19.53
CA LEU A 4 -0.09 -24.31 19.08
C LEU A 4 -0.20 -25.79 18.67
N GLU A 5 0.82 -26.30 17.98
CA GLU A 5 0.91 -27.71 17.58
C GLU A 5 0.93 -28.64 18.80
N ALA A 6 1.69 -28.28 19.86
CA ALA A 6 1.69 -29.01 21.13
C ALA A 6 0.33 -29.04 21.84
N MET A 7 -0.59 -28.13 21.49
CA MET A 7 -1.97 -28.07 21.98
C MET A 7 -2.97 -28.71 21.01
N GLY A 8 -2.52 -29.29 19.89
CA GLY A 8 -3.40 -29.82 18.84
C GLY A 8 -4.14 -28.75 18.05
N VAL A 9 -3.68 -27.49 18.06
CA VAL A 9 -4.32 -26.37 17.37
C VAL A 9 -3.66 -26.11 16.02
N GLY A 10 -4.45 -26.21 14.95
CA GLY A 10 -4.03 -25.84 13.61
C GLY A 10 -3.74 -24.33 13.47
N TYR A 11 -2.68 -23.96 12.75
CA TYR A 11 -2.29 -22.57 12.53
C TYR A 11 -2.01 -22.28 11.06
N LEU A 12 -2.70 -21.27 10.52
CA LEU A 12 -2.43 -20.67 9.22
C LEU A 12 -2.11 -19.17 9.40
N CYS A 13 -1.04 -18.73 8.75
CA CYS A 13 -0.77 -17.31 8.56
C CYS A 13 -1.59 -16.85 7.36
N SER A 14 -2.50 -15.88 7.49
CA SER A 14 -3.40 -15.47 6.40
C SER A 14 -3.65 -13.96 6.33
N PRO A 15 -2.63 -13.13 6.05
CA PRO A 15 -2.81 -11.69 5.84
C PRO A 15 -3.68 -11.36 4.63
N VAL A 16 -4.15 -10.11 4.58
CA VAL A 16 -5.00 -9.59 3.52
C VAL A 16 -4.41 -8.35 2.84
N SER A 17 -4.85 -8.07 1.62
CA SER A 17 -4.67 -6.79 0.92
C SER A 17 -6.03 -6.20 0.54
N GLY A 18 -6.19 -4.91 0.83
CA GLY A 18 -7.43 -4.14 0.69
C GLY A 18 -7.65 -3.22 1.90
N ASN A 19 -8.30 -2.07 1.68
CA ASN A 19 -8.70 -1.14 2.73
C ASN A 19 -10.07 -1.51 3.33
N ALA A 20 -10.57 -0.72 4.27
CA ALA A 20 -11.87 -0.96 4.92
C ALA A 20 -13.05 -1.05 3.93
N LYS A 21 -13.05 -0.25 2.84
CA LYS A 21 -14.08 -0.32 1.79
C LYS A 21 -14.03 -1.69 1.08
N VAL A 22 -12.84 -2.17 0.73
CA VAL A 22 -12.63 -3.47 0.08
C VAL A 22 -13.02 -4.63 1.00
N ALA A 23 -12.70 -4.53 2.29
CA ALA A 23 -13.11 -5.49 3.31
C ALA A 23 -14.64 -5.59 3.43
N LYS A 24 -15.32 -4.43 3.56
CA LYS A 24 -16.78 -4.36 3.65
C LYS A 24 -17.47 -4.95 2.41
N ALA A 25 -16.86 -4.82 1.24
CA ALA A 25 -17.36 -5.37 -0.02
C ALA A 25 -17.07 -6.88 -0.22
N GLY A 26 -16.39 -7.55 0.72
CA GLY A 26 -15.97 -8.95 0.57
C GLY A 26 -14.96 -9.15 -0.57
N LYS A 27 -14.22 -8.10 -0.94
CA LYS A 27 -13.34 -8.07 -2.13
C LYS A 27 -11.85 -8.13 -1.78
N LEU A 28 -11.49 -8.60 -0.58
CA LEU A 28 -10.09 -8.71 -0.17
C LEU A 28 -9.32 -9.69 -1.06
N LEU A 29 -8.01 -9.47 -1.18
CA LEU A 29 -7.08 -10.52 -1.57
C LEU A 29 -6.53 -11.16 -0.30
N GLN A 30 -6.77 -12.45 -0.11
CA GLN A 30 -6.26 -13.21 1.02
C GLN A 30 -5.10 -14.11 0.57
N VAL A 31 -4.00 -14.10 1.33
CA VAL A 31 -2.83 -14.92 1.05
C VAL A 31 -2.47 -15.71 2.30
N ALA A 32 -2.41 -17.04 2.18
CA ALA A 32 -2.24 -17.95 3.29
C ALA A 32 -0.97 -18.80 3.15
N SER A 33 -0.35 -19.12 4.29
CA SER A 33 0.74 -20.10 4.39
C SER A 33 0.62 -20.95 5.65
N GLY A 34 1.19 -22.15 5.59
CA GLY A 34 1.08 -23.20 6.60
C GLY A 34 0.53 -24.49 6.00
N PRO A 35 0.13 -25.46 6.85
CA PRO A 35 -0.14 -26.82 6.40
C PRO A 35 -1.17 -26.86 5.29
N LYS A 36 -0.81 -27.43 4.14
CA LYS A 36 -1.70 -27.46 2.96
C LYS A 36 -3.08 -28.07 3.27
N ALA A 37 -3.12 -29.14 4.05
CA ALA A 37 -4.38 -29.80 4.43
C ALA A 37 -5.32 -28.84 5.19
N LEU A 38 -4.79 -28.10 6.16
CA LEU A 38 -5.56 -27.12 6.92
C LEU A 38 -6.04 -25.97 6.03
N TYR A 39 -5.21 -25.51 5.08
CA TYR A 39 -5.63 -24.51 4.10
C TYR A 39 -6.81 -24.99 3.28
N THR A 40 -6.73 -26.21 2.72
CA THR A 40 -7.79 -26.78 1.89
C THR A 40 -9.10 -26.91 2.66
N GLU A 41 -9.03 -27.28 3.94
CA GLU A 41 -10.19 -27.37 4.82
C GLU A 41 -10.88 -26.01 5.04
N ILE A 42 -10.10 -24.96 5.32
CA ILE A 42 -10.66 -23.63 5.67
C ILE A 42 -10.81 -22.67 4.49
N GLU A 43 -10.33 -23.03 3.30
CA GLU A 43 -10.38 -22.19 2.09
C GLU A 43 -11.79 -21.63 1.82
N PRO A 44 -12.88 -22.40 1.93
CA PRO A 44 -14.24 -21.86 1.77
C PRO A 44 -14.57 -20.73 2.75
N CYS A 45 -14.08 -20.79 4.00
CA CYS A 45 -14.28 -19.74 4.99
C CYS A 45 -13.48 -18.47 4.64
N LEU A 46 -12.26 -18.62 4.12
CA LEU A 46 -11.45 -17.48 3.66
C LEU A 46 -12.10 -16.79 2.45
N GLN A 47 -12.69 -17.57 1.53
CA GLN A 47 -13.37 -17.05 0.35
C GLN A 47 -14.61 -16.21 0.69
N ALA A 48 -15.23 -16.42 1.86
CA ALA A 48 -16.40 -15.64 2.28
C ALA A 48 -16.12 -14.12 2.45
N MET A 49 -14.85 -13.73 2.63
CA MET A 49 -14.45 -12.32 2.81
C MET A 49 -13.55 -11.79 1.69
N ALA A 50 -13.23 -12.63 0.70
CA ALA A 50 -12.19 -12.37 -0.27
C ALA A 50 -12.64 -12.70 -1.69
N ARG A 51 -12.33 -11.82 -2.64
CA ARG A 51 -12.51 -12.11 -4.08
C ARG A 51 -11.53 -13.15 -4.60
N LYS A 52 -10.41 -13.34 -3.89
CA LYS A 52 -9.37 -14.32 -4.22
C LYS A 52 -8.65 -14.75 -2.96
N VAL A 53 -8.46 -16.05 -2.82
CA VAL A 53 -7.63 -16.67 -1.78
C VAL A 53 -6.48 -17.41 -2.47
N MET A 54 -5.30 -17.35 -1.89
CA MET A 54 -4.09 -18.00 -2.42
C MET A 54 -3.35 -18.72 -1.30
N TRP A 55 -2.84 -19.91 -1.58
CA TRP A 55 -1.85 -20.58 -0.72
C TRP A 55 -0.46 -20.42 -1.32
N VAL A 56 0.47 -19.83 -0.57
CA VAL A 56 1.83 -19.52 -1.05
C VAL A 56 2.91 -20.47 -0.54
N GLY A 57 2.51 -21.45 0.28
CA GLY A 57 3.41 -22.50 0.74
C GLY A 57 3.30 -22.76 2.25
N GLU A 58 4.22 -23.56 2.74
CA GLU A 58 4.31 -23.93 4.14
C GLU A 58 4.85 -22.81 5.03
N GLY A 59 4.78 -22.98 6.35
CA GLY A 59 5.37 -22.05 7.32
C GLY A 59 4.79 -20.63 7.27
N GLU A 60 5.67 -19.63 7.33
CA GLU A 60 5.31 -18.20 7.46
C GLU A 60 5.45 -17.41 6.15
N LEU A 61 5.44 -18.08 4.98
CA LEU A 61 5.65 -17.42 3.69
C LEU A 61 4.64 -16.30 3.38
N ALA A 62 3.40 -16.40 3.85
CA ALA A 62 2.40 -15.34 3.67
C ALA A 62 2.77 -14.05 4.41
N ARG A 63 3.49 -14.15 5.53
CA ARG A 63 4.04 -13.00 6.26
C ARG A 63 5.08 -12.27 5.41
N ILE A 64 6.01 -13.01 4.81
CA ILE A 64 7.02 -12.44 3.90
C ILE A 64 6.34 -11.82 2.68
N TRP A 65 5.34 -12.50 2.11
CA TRP A 65 4.53 -11.93 1.02
C TRP A 65 3.92 -10.58 1.40
N LYS A 66 3.31 -10.47 2.60
CA LYS A 66 2.69 -9.23 3.05
C LYS A 66 3.72 -8.11 3.26
N ILE A 67 4.87 -8.44 3.84
CA ILE A 67 5.99 -7.50 4.03
C ILE A 67 6.48 -6.99 2.67
N ALA A 68 6.73 -7.89 1.71
CA ALA A 68 7.16 -7.51 0.37
C ALA A 68 6.11 -6.65 -0.36
N HIS A 69 4.84 -7.04 -0.30
CA HIS A 69 3.72 -6.30 -0.87
C HIS A 69 3.64 -4.87 -0.31
N ASN A 70 3.69 -4.72 1.01
CA ASN A 70 3.59 -3.40 1.64
C ASN A 70 4.87 -2.54 1.47
N THR A 71 6.03 -3.17 1.27
CA THR A 71 7.25 -2.45 0.87
C THR A 71 7.12 -1.88 -0.54
N MET A 72 6.65 -2.70 -1.49
CA MET A 72 6.37 -2.25 -2.86
C MET A 72 5.32 -1.14 -2.89
N PHE A 73 4.28 -1.25 -2.07
CA PHE A 73 3.24 -0.24 -1.91
C PHE A 73 3.81 1.14 -1.54
N GLY A 74 4.74 1.19 -0.57
CA GLY A 74 5.42 2.43 -0.20
C GLY A 74 6.23 3.04 -1.35
N VAL A 75 6.98 2.20 -2.08
CA VAL A 75 7.76 2.66 -3.25
C VAL A 75 6.85 3.20 -4.35
N VAL A 76 5.73 2.54 -4.63
CA VAL A 76 4.78 2.95 -5.66
C VAL A 76 4.18 4.32 -5.35
N ILE A 77 3.74 4.59 -4.11
CA ILE A 77 3.20 5.92 -3.79
C ILE A 77 4.27 7.01 -3.84
N GLN A 78 5.48 6.72 -3.37
CA GLN A 78 6.58 7.68 -3.38
C GLN A 78 6.88 8.08 -4.82
N ASN A 79 7.01 7.10 -5.72
CA ASN A 79 7.25 7.36 -7.13
C ASN A 79 6.10 8.12 -7.78
N LEU A 80 4.84 7.78 -7.48
CA LEU A 80 3.67 8.51 -7.97
C LEU A 80 3.70 9.98 -7.52
N CYS A 81 4.05 10.26 -6.26
CA CYS A 81 4.16 11.62 -5.76
C CYS A 81 5.28 12.41 -6.47
N GLU A 82 6.47 11.81 -6.61
CA GLU A 82 7.61 12.43 -7.30
C GLU A 82 7.29 12.81 -8.74
N ILE A 83 6.72 11.87 -9.50
CA ILE A 83 6.44 12.11 -10.92
C ILE A 83 5.26 13.08 -11.12
N THR A 84 4.26 13.07 -10.23
CA THR A 84 3.17 14.07 -10.25
C THR A 84 3.70 15.47 -9.95
N VAL A 85 4.57 15.63 -8.95
CA VAL A 85 5.18 16.94 -8.65
C VAL A 85 6.05 17.42 -9.81
N LEU A 86 6.80 16.53 -10.47
CA LEU A 86 7.56 16.88 -11.67
C LEU A 86 6.65 17.40 -12.78
N ALA A 87 5.58 16.65 -13.10
CA ALA A 87 4.64 17.01 -14.16
C ALA A 87 3.96 18.36 -13.88
N GLU A 88 3.50 18.59 -12.65
CA GLU A 88 2.88 19.86 -12.27
C GLU A 88 3.87 21.02 -12.29
N LYS A 89 5.09 20.83 -11.80
CA LYS A 89 6.13 21.86 -11.85
C LYS A 89 6.49 22.22 -13.30
N ALA A 90 6.33 21.30 -14.24
CA ALA A 90 6.47 21.53 -15.68
C ALA A 90 5.23 22.19 -16.32
N GLY A 91 4.13 22.37 -15.57
CA GLY A 91 2.90 23.03 -16.02
C GLY A 91 1.77 22.09 -16.43
N ILE A 92 1.89 20.78 -16.22
CA ILE A 92 0.81 19.81 -16.52
C ILE A 92 -0.12 19.72 -15.30
N PRO A 93 -1.44 19.98 -15.42
CA PRO A 93 -2.36 19.80 -14.30
C PRO A 93 -2.33 18.37 -13.74
N ARG A 94 -2.40 18.21 -12.41
CA ARG A 94 -2.32 16.89 -11.74
C ARG A 94 -3.41 15.96 -12.21
N HIS A 95 -4.66 16.44 -12.32
CA HIS A 95 -5.76 15.60 -12.77
C HIS A 95 -5.51 15.00 -14.16
N ILE A 96 -5.07 15.82 -15.12
CA ILE A 96 -4.75 15.37 -16.49
C ILE A 96 -3.62 14.35 -16.47
N PHE A 97 -2.54 14.63 -15.75
CA PHE A 97 -1.40 13.72 -15.69
C PHE A 97 -1.79 12.38 -15.05
N LEU A 98 -2.47 12.40 -13.90
CA LEU A 98 -2.87 11.19 -13.19
C LEU A 98 -3.91 10.37 -13.98
N GLU A 99 -4.86 11.01 -14.66
CA GLU A 99 -5.77 10.32 -15.60
C GLU A 99 -5.00 9.65 -16.72
N SER A 100 -4.03 10.34 -17.32
CA SER A 100 -3.19 9.74 -18.37
C SER A 100 -2.40 8.52 -17.90
N ILE A 101 -1.89 8.53 -16.66
CA ILE A 101 -1.24 7.37 -16.04
C ILE A 101 -2.24 6.22 -15.90
N ASN A 102 -3.45 6.52 -15.42
CA ASN A 102 -4.51 5.53 -15.19
C ASN A 102 -5.03 4.85 -16.47
N ASP A 103 -4.96 5.54 -17.60
CA ASP A 103 -5.34 5.01 -18.92
C ASP A 103 -4.18 4.36 -19.68
N SER A 104 -2.96 4.49 -19.17
CA SER A 104 -1.77 3.84 -19.72
C SER A 104 -1.52 2.46 -19.09
N VAL A 105 -0.51 1.75 -19.61
CA VAL A 105 -0.01 0.49 -19.04
C VAL A 105 0.59 0.63 -17.62
N LEU A 106 0.82 1.86 -17.15
CA LEU A 106 1.31 2.15 -15.80
C LEU A 106 0.16 2.19 -14.77
N GLY A 107 -1.09 2.28 -15.23
CA GLY A 107 -2.26 2.40 -14.38
C GLY A 107 -2.57 1.12 -13.60
N SER A 108 -3.10 1.29 -12.39
CA SER A 108 -3.63 0.19 -11.58
C SER A 108 -4.86 0.63 -10.80
N MET A 109 -5.56 -0.32 -10.16
CA MET A 109 -6.62 0.03 -9.20
C MET A 109 -6.09 0.98 -8.11
N TYR A 110 -4.82 0.84 -7.73
CA TYR A 110 -4.17 1.68 -6.72
C TYR A 110 -4.03 3.15 -7.18
N THR A 111 -3.48 3.38 -8.37
CA THR A 111 -3.28 4.74 -8.89
C THR A 111 -4.62 5.43 -9.13
N LYS A 112 -5.62 4.70 -9.61
CA LYS A 112 -6.99 5.21 -9.82
C LYS A 112 -7.61 5.72 -8.52
N TYR A 113 -7.62 4.93 -7.45
CA TYR A 113 -8.25 5.39 -6.21
C TYR A 113 -7.47 6.51 -5.50
N LYS A 114 -6.15 6.60 -5.68
CA LYS A 114 -5.35 7.71 -5.12
C LYS A 114 -5.46 9.01 -5.90
N THR A 115 -5.87 8.95 -7.17
CA THR A 115 -5.93 10.10 -8.06
C THR A 115 -6.79 11.25 -7.50
N PRO A 116 -8.04 11.05 -7.04
CA PRO A 116 -8.84 12.14 -6.48
C PRO A 116 -8.17 12.85 -5.29
N MET A 117 -7.49 12.09 -4.42
CA MET A 117 -6.80 12.63 -3.24
C MET A 117 -5.55 13.44 -3.63
N LEU A 118 -4.75 12.94 -4.56
CA LEU A 118 -3.55 13.66 -5.03
C LEU A 118 -3.93 14.93 -5.82
N THR A 119 -5.04 14.88 -6.57
CA THR A 119 -5.56 16.05 -7.30
C THR A 119 -6.13 17.11 -6.36
N ASN A 120 -6.91 16.73 -5.35
CA ASN A 120 -7.65 17.69 -4.52
C ASN A 120 -7.05 17.91 -3.12
N LEU A 121 -5.94 17.26 -2.79
CA LEU A 121 -5.22 17.39 -1.52
C LEU A 121 -6.07 17.06 -0.28
N THR A 122 -6.97 16.07 -0.41
CA THR A 122 -7.90 15.64 0.65
C THR A 122 -7.28 14.59 1.57
N PHE A 123 -6.18 14.94 2.24
CA PHE A 123 -5.43 14.01 3.10
C PHE A 123 -6.11 13.71 4.44
N ASP A 124 -7.18 14.45 4.78
CA ASP A 124 -8.08 14.17 5.90
C ASP A 124 -8.86 12.85 5.71
N GLN A 125 -9.01 12.38 4.46
CA GLN A 125 -9.63 11.11 4.14
C GLN A 125 -8.65 9.94 4.32
N VAL A 126 -8.36 9.59 5.57
CA VAL A 126 -7.33 8.61 5.92
C VAL A 126 -7.64 7.21 5.39
N THR A 127 -6.81 6.73 4.47
CA THR A 127 -6.81 5.33 3.98
C THR A 127 -5.71 4.49 4.62
N PHE A 128 -4.61 5.13 5.01
CA PHE A 128 -3.48 4.54 5.75
C PHE A 128 -2.66 5.68 6.38
N THR A 129 -1.99 5.45 7.51
CA THR A 129 -1.24 6.52 8.20
C THR A 129 0.26 6.46 7.88
N PRO A 130 0.98 7.61 7.93
CA PRO A 130 2.43 7.67 7.85
C PRO A 130 3.16 6.70 8.79
N LYS A 131 2.72 6.58 10.04
CA LYS A 131 3.32 5.66 11.03
C LYS A 131 3.19 4.19 10.60
N LEU A 132 2.03 3.79 10.08
CA LEU A 132 1.83 2.43 9.60
C LEU A 132 2.70 2.12 8.37
N LEU A 133 2.84 3.10 7.46
CA LEU A 133 3.71 2.97 6.30
C LEU A 133 5.18 2.86 6.72
N LEU A 134 5.65 3.72 7.63
CA LEU A 134 7.04 3.66 8.13
C LEU A 134 7.35 2.30 8.73
N LYS A 135 6.45 1.78 9.58
CA LYS A 135 6.57 0.45 10.19
C LYS A 135 6.68 -0.65 9.12
N ASP A 136 5.86 -0.59 8.05
CA ASP A 136 5.94 -1.58 6.98
C ASP A 136 7.23 -1.47 6.15
N MET A 137 7.73 -0.25 5.90
CA MET A 137 9.03 -0.02 5.25
C MET A 137 10.19 -0.58 6.08
N ASP A 138 10.18 -0.37 7.40
CA ASP A 138 11.19 -0.88 8.32
C ASP A 138 11.18 -2.42 8.38
N LEU A 139 9.98 -3.04 8.41
CA LEU A 139 9.82 -4.50 8.32
C LEU A 139 10.37 -5.04 6.99
N GLY A 140 10.10 -4.33 5.88
CA GLY A 140 10.62 -4.64 4.55
C GLY A 140 12.14 -4.67 4.49
N LEU A 141 12.78 -3.57 4.92
CA LEU A 141 14.23 -3.45 4.92
C LEU A 141 14.90 -4.44 5.89
N ALA A 142 14.27 -4.74 7.04
CA ALA A 142 14.76 -5.74 7.96
C ALA A 142 14.73 -7.16 7.35
N ALA A 143 13.62 -7.53 6.70
CA ALA A 143 13.51 -8.81 6.01
C ALA A 143 14.54 -8.90 4.85
N ALA A 144 14.68 -7.84 4.06
CA ALA A 144 15.65 -7.78 2.97
C ALA A 144 17.09 -8.02 3.47
N ARG A 145 17.47 -7.40 4.59
CA ARG A 145 18.77 -7.65 5.23
C ARG A 145 18.95 -9.12 5.64
N SER A 146 17.93 -9.74 6.24
CA SER A 146 18.03 -11.15 6.64
C SER A 146 18.17 -12.12 5.48
N TYR A 147 17.67 -11.76 4.30
CA TYR A 147 17.76 -12.57 3.08
C TYR A 147 18.88 -12.13 2.13
N GLY A 148 19.67 -11.11 2.48
CA GLY A 148 20.75 -10.59 1.61
C GLY A 148 20.25 -9.92 0.32
N VAL A 149 19.05 -9.33 0.33
CA VAL A 149 18.45 -8.66 -0.84
C VAL A 149 18.69 -7.16 -0.77
N ALA A 150 19.31 -6.58 -1.80
CA ALA A 150 19.51 -5.14 -1.91
C ALA A 150 18.21 -4.43 -2.31
N MET A 151 17.85 -3.36 -1.58
CA MET A 151 16.57 -2.64 -1.74
C MET A 151 16.76 -1.12 -1.86
N PRO A 152 17.50 -0.61 -2.86
CA PRO A 152 17.85 0.82 -2.94
C PRO A 152 16.64 1.76 -3.04
N ALA A 153 15.63 1.40 -3.86
CA ALA A 153 14.42 2.21 -3.99
C ALA A 153 13.65 2.29 -2.66
N ALA A 154 13.46 1.15 -1.99
CA ALA A 154 12.76 1.12 -0.70
C ALA A 154 13.53 1.86 0.40
N ALA A 155 14.87 1.83 0.38
CA ALA A 155 15.69 2.58 1.32
C ALA A 155 15.49 4.09 1.17
N ALA A 156 15.51 4.60 -0.07
CA ALA A 156 15.23 6.02 -0.34
C ALA A 156 13.79 6.40 0.07
N THR A 157 12.80 5.58 -0.28
CA THR A 157 11.41 5.78 0.12
C THR A 157 11.25 5.82 1.65
N ARG A 158 11.93 4.93 2.38
CA ARG A 158 11.85 4.88 3.84
C ARG A 158 12.32 6.18 4.49
N GLU A 159 13.34 6.83 3.94
CA GLU A 159 13.80 8.14 4.44
C GLU A 159 12.78 9.25 4.19
N SER A 160 12.14 9.30 3.01
CA SER A 160 11.03 10.23 2.74
C SER A 160 9.88 10.04 3.73
N VAL A 161 9.49 8.79 3.99
CA VAL A 161 8.42 8.46 4.95
C VAL A 161 8.82 8.80 6.39
N SER A 162 10.07 8.54 6.78
CA SER A 162 10.59 8.87 8.11
C SER A 162 10.58 10.38 8.36
N ARG A 163 10.98 11.18 7.36
CA ARG A 163 10.92 12.65 7.43
C ARG A 163 9.49 13.15 7.57
N MET A 164 8.55 12.60 6.79
CA MET A 164 7.13 12.93 6.89
C MET A 164 6.58 12.64 8.30
N VAL A 165 6.90 11.48 8.89
CA VAL A 165 6.50 11.15 10.27
C VAL A 165 7.11 12.13 11.27
N GLY A 166 8.40 12.48 11.11
CA GLY A 166 9.09 13.44 11.97
C GLY A 166 8.51 14.87 11.95
N ARG A 167 7.73 15.22 10.91
CA ARG A 167 7.01 16.50 10.79
C ARG A 167 5.62 16.50 11.46
N GLY A 168 5.21 15.41 12.10
CA GLY A 168 3.99 15.36 12.92
C GLY A 168 2.70 15.01 12.15
N HIS A 169 2.81 14.47 10.94
CA HIS A 169 1.66 14.00 10.14
C HIS A 169 1.12 12.66 10.68
N GLU A 170 0.51 12.66 11.87
CA GLU A 170 0.12 11.41 12.55
C GLU A 170 -1.26 10.88 12.14
N ASP A 171 -2.23 11.79 11.97
CA ASP A 171 -3.66 11.47 11.82
C ASP A 171 -4.21 11.81 10.42
N ILE A 172 -3.33 11.90 9.43
CA ILE A 172 -3.69 12.14 8.02
C ILE A 172 -3.22 11.00 7.13
N ASP A 173 -3.68 10.99 5.88
CA ASP A 173 -3.26 10.02 4.89
C ASP A 173 -1.78 10.20 4.51
N PHE A 174 -1.06 9.08 4.39
CA PHE A 174 0.33 9.04 3.94
C PHE A 174 0.58 9.66 2.56
N ALA A 175 -0.44 9.86 1.73
CA ALA A 175 -0.31 10.57 0.46
C ALA A 175 0.08 12.05 0.62
N VAL A 176 0.09 12.59 1.86
CA VAL A 176 0.74 13.88 2.17
C VAL A 176 2.22 13.94 1.74
N LEU A 177 2.84 12.78 1.47
CA LEU A 177 4.11 12.68 0.73
C LEU A 177 4.15 13.57 -0.53
N LEU A 178 3.02 13.79 -1.20
CA LEU A 178 2.91 14.70 -2.34
C LEU A 178 3.26 16.15 -1.95
N GLN A 179 2.71 16.64 -0.84
CA GLN A 179 3.01 17.98 -0.33
C GLN A 179 4.44 18.10 0.17
N GLU A 180 4.94 17.05 0.83
CA GLU A 180 6.34 16.97 1.28
C GLU A 180 7.31 17.08 0.09
N THR A 181 7.02 16.35 -0.99
CA THR A 181 7.83 16.35 -2.22
C THR A 181 7.74 17.69 -2.95
N ALA A 182 6.54 18.29 -3.02
CA ALA A 182 6.36 19.60 -3.62
C ALA A 182 7.10 20.70 -2.84
N ALA A 183 7.03 20.67 -1.51
CA ALA A 183 7.75 21.62 -0.65
C ALA A 183 9.26 21.54 -0.87
N ASP A 184 9.84 20.33 -0.95
CA ASP A 184 11.27 20.16 -1.25
C ASP A 184 11.63 20.66 -2.66
N ALA A 185 10.67 20.66 -3.58
CA ALA A 185 10.82 21.24 -4.92
C ALA A 185 10.51 22.75 -4.97
N GLY A 186 10.23 23.42 -3.85
CA GLY A 186 9.85 24.84 -3.81
C GLY A 186 8.49 25.13 -4.46
N LEU A 187 7.61 24.14 -4.55
CA LEU A 187 6.27 24.24 -5.13
C LEU A 187 5.21 24.19 -4.03
N VAL A 188 4.25 25.12 -4.07
CA VAL A 188 3.08 25.12 -3.19
C VAL A 188 1.88 24.59 -3.97
N LEU A 189 1.44 23.39 -3.62
CA LEU A 189 0.26 22.76 -4.24
C LEU A 189 -1.03 23.42 -3.75
N ARG A 190 -2.01 23.49 -4.65
CA ARG A 190 -3.40 23.89 -4.33
C ARG A 190 -4.36 22.85 -4.88
N SER A 191 -5.45 22.58 -4.18
CA SER A 191 -6.53 21.72 -4.69
C SER A 191 -6.98 22.21 -6.06
N GLU A 192 -7.12 21.30 -7.02
CA GLU A 192 -7.66 21.62 -8.34
C GLU A 192 -9.20 21.69 -8.33
N ASN A 193 -9.85 21.20 -7.27
CA ASN A 193 -11.30 21.16 -7.10
C ASN A 193 -12.04 20.48 -8.27
N VAL A 194 -11.43 19.41 -8.80
CA VAL A 194 -11.98 18.63 -9.92
C VAL A 194 -12.65 17.38 -9.37
N LYS A 195 -13.87 17.10 -9.84
CA LYS A 195 -14.57 15.86 -9.51
C LYS A 195 -13.95 14.70 -10.30
N MET A 196 -13.47 13.69 -9.59
CA MET A 196 -12.83 12.50 -10.18
C MET A 196 -13.38 11.24 -9.52
N SER A 197 -13.54 10.17 -10.30
CA SER A 197 -13.92 8.85 -9.74
C SER A 197 -12.71 8.19 -9.07
N ASP A 198 -12.93 7.52 -7.93
CA ASP A 198 -11.90 6.70 -7.28
C ASP A 198 -11.83 5.28 -7.86
N GLY A 199 -12.70 4.95 -8.83
CA GLY A 199 -12.80 3.62 -9.44
C GLY A 199 -13.24 2.52 -8.46
N LEU A 200 -13.71 2.89 -7.25
CA LEU A 200 -14.27 2.00 -6.25
C LEU A 200 -15.80 2.08 -6.18
N GLU A 201 -16.39 2.98 -6.95
CA GLU A 201 -17.84 3.03 -7.19
C GLU A 201 -18.27 1.70 -7.85
N SER A 202 -19.08 0.93 -7.13
CA SER A 202 -19.77 -0.27 -7.59
C SER A 202 -21.22 0.03 -7.92
#